data_AF-A0A5K1FYI6-F1
#
_entry.id   AF-A0A5K1FYI6-F1
#
_cell.length_a   1.000
_cell.length_b   1.000
_cell.length_c   1.000
_cell.angle_alpha   90.00
_cell.angle_beta   90.00
_cell.angle_gamma   90.00
#
_symmetry.space_group_name_H-M   'P 1'
#
loop_
_entity.id
_entity.type
_entity.pdbx_description
1 polymer ?
#
loop_
_entity_poly.entity_id
_entity_poly.type
_entity_poly.pdbx_seq_one_letter_code
_entity_poly.pdbx_strand_id
1 'polypeptide(L)' 'YNPSFHNVVAVNPADYRSCAAPRASSTLTSGNDRVTLKRGLNSFICTYAGHCQAGMKIQ' A
#
# COMPACT_ATOMS: atom_id res chain seq x y z
N TYR A 1 8.82 -9.11 0.73
CA TYR A 1 8.70 -8.60 2.12
C TYR A 1 8.24 -9.75 3.02
N ASN A 2 8.41 -9.66 4.34
CA ASN A 2 7.82 -10.64 5.26
C ASN A 2 6.32 -10.31 5.47
N PRO A 3 5.38 -11.17 5.04
CA PRO A 3 3.95 -10.86 5.07
C PRO A 3 3.35 -10.81 6.47
N SER A 4 4.07 -11.28 7.50
CA SER A 4 3.66 -11.09 8.89
C SER A 4 3.81 -9.65 9.38
N PHE A 5 4.66 -8.85 8.73
CA PHE A 5 5.01 -7.48 9.15
C PHE A 5 4.62 -6.42 8.12
N HIS A 6 4.36 -6.80 6.88
CA HIS A 6 4.06 -5.83 5.82
C HIS A 6 2.98 -6.35 4.89
N ASN A 7 2.33 -5.43 4.21
CA ASN A 7 1.39 -5.69 3.15
C ASN A 7 1.54 -4.62 2.06
N VAL A 8 0.82 -4.80 0.96
CA VAL A 8 0.72 -3.80 -0.11
C VAL A 8 -0.74 -3.49 -0.36
N VAL A 9 -1.10 -2.21 -0.31
CA VAL A 9 -2.45 -1.72 -0.62
C VAL A 9 -2.34 -0.65 -1.69
N ALA A 10 -3.04 -0.85 -2.81
CA ALA A 10 -3.22 0.18 -3.82
C ALA A 10 -4.22 1.23 -3.33
N VAL A 11 -3.87 2.51 -3.44
CA VAL A 11 -4.65 3.62 -2.91
C VAL A 11 -4.73 4.78 -3.89
N ASN A 12 -5.67 5.70 -3.65
CA ASN A 12 -5.75 6.95 -4.39
C ASN A 12 -4.73 7.99 -3.82
N PRO A 13 -4.54 9.14 -4.49
CA PRO A 13 -3.58 10.15 -4.02
C PRO A 13 -3.88 10.78 -2.65
N ALA A 14 -5.15 10.88 -2.25
CA ALA A 14 -5.52 11.41 -0.94
C ALA A 14 -5.12 10.44 0.18
N ASP A 15 -5.44 9.17 0.00
CA ASP A 15 -5.13 8.06 0.90
C ASP A 15 -3.60 7.84 1.02
N TYR A 16 -2.86 8.01 -0.08
CA TYR A 16 -1.39 7.96 -0.09
C TYR A 16 -0.75 9.07 0.77
N ARG A 17 -1.33 10.28 0.73
CA ARG A 17 -0.84 11.42 1.52
C ARG A 17 -1.18 11.25 3.00
N SER A 18 -2.40 10.81 3.31
CA SER A 18 -2.88 10.62 4.68
C SER A 18 -2.40 9.33 5.33
N CYS A 19 -1.82 8.40 4.56
CA CYS A 19 -1.51 7.05 5.02
C CYS A 19 -2.73 6.30 5.57
N ALA A 20 -3.90 6.49 4.95
CA ALA A 20 -5.15 5.89 5.36
C ALA A 20 -5.81 5.14 4.20
N ALA A 21 -5.81 3.80 4.26
CA ALA A 21 -6.54 2.98 3.30
C ALA A 21 -7.98 2.73 3.79
N PRO A 22 -8.98 2.79 2.89
CA PRO A 22 -10.34 2.34 3.18
C PRO A 22 -10.40 0.90 3.69
N ARG A 23 -11.36 0.58 4.57
CA ARG A 23 -11.55 -0.78 5.11
C ARG A 23 -11.78 -1.86 4.04
N ALA A 24 -12.35 -1.48 2.90
CA ALA A 24 -12.66 -2.40 1.80
C ALA A 24 -11.53 -2.49 0.74
N SER A 25 -10.35 -1.93 1.00
CA SER A 25 -9.24 -1.97 0.04
C SER A 25 -8.68 -3.38 -0.14
N SER A 26 -8.45 -3.75 -1.39
CA SER A 26 -7.72 -4.97 -1.73
C SER A 26 -6.30 -4.91 -1.16
N THR A 27 -6.04 -5.81 -0.21
CA THR A 27 -4.76 -5.92 0.47
C THR A 27 -4.03 -7.15 -0.03
N LEU A 28 -2.78 -6.96 -0.45
CA LEU A 28 -1.90 -8.03 -0.91
C LEU A 28 -0.92 -8.40 0.21
N THR A 29 -0.78 -9.69 0.48
CA THR A 29 -0.06 -10.23 1.64
C THR A 29 0.76 -11.48 1.31
N SER A 30 1.14 -11.71 0.04
CA SER A 30 1.90 -12.92 -0.31
C SER A 30 3.37 -12.86 0.09
N GLY A 31 3.90 -11.67 0.39
CA GLY A 31 5.33 -11.44 0.58
C GLY A 31 6.12 -11.27 -0.72
N ASN A 32 5.52 -11.62 -1.87
CA ASN A 32 6.09 -11.47 -3.20
C ASN A 32 4.97 -11.13 -4.21
N ASP A 33 4.22 -10.08 -3.92
CA ASP A 33 3.06 -9.71 -4.73
C ASP A 33 3.46 -9.21 -6.11
N ARG A 34 2.66 -9.55 -7.11
CA ARG A 34 2.77 -9.01 -8.46
C ARG A 34 1.58 -8.09 -8.73
N VAL A 35 1.87 -6.85 -9.10
CA VAL A 35 0.86 -5.85 -9.41
C VAL A 35 1.01 -5.38 -10.84
N THR A 36 -0.06 -5.45 -11.61
CA THR A 36 -0.12 -4.83 -12.95
C THR A 36 -0.39 -3.34 -12.78
N LEU A 37 0.53 -2.49 -13.27
CA LEU A 37 0.37 -1.05 -13.21
C LEU A 37 -0.74 -0.59 -14.17
N LYS A 38 -1.51 0.40 -13.74
CA LYS A 38 -2.50 1.08 -14.56
C LYS A 38 -1.88 2.30 -15.23
N ARG A 39 -2.48 2.78 -16.31
CA ARG A 39 -2.09 4.05 -16.93
C ARG A 39 -2.27 5.18 -15.92
N GLY A 40 -1.25 6.05 -15.81
CA GLY A 40 -1.25 7.16 -14.86
C GLY A 40 -0.55 6.82 -13.55
N LEU A 41 -0.98 7.49 -12.48
CA LEU A 41 -0.34 7.43 -11.16
C LEU A 41 -0.75 6.16 -10.42
N ASN A 42 0.21 5.41 -9.89
CA ASN A 42 -0.03 4.18 -9.14
C ASN A 42 0.53 4.35 -7.73
N SER A 43 -0.33 4.45 -6.72
CA SER A 43 0.11 4.70 -5.35
C SER A 43 -0.12 3.47 -4.48
N PHE A 44 0.91 3.12 -3.72
CA PHE A 44 0.91 1.95 -2.85
C PHE A 44 1.41 2.32 -1.46
N ILE A 45 0.79 1.75 -0.44
CA ILE A 45 1.21 1.91 0.96
C ILE A 45 1.22 0.56 1.67
N CYS A 46 1.99 0.49 2.75
CA CYS A 46 1.81 -0.53 3.79
C CYS A 46 0.90 0.04 4.89
N THR A 47 -0.13 -0.71 5.29
CA THR A 47 -1.14 -0.23 6.26
C THR A 47 -0.87 -0.68 7.69
N TYR A 48 0.22 -1.38 7.95
CA TYR A 48 0.67 -1.65 9.32
C TYR A 48 0.99 -0.34 10.03
N ALA A 49 0.59 -0.25 11.30
CA ALA A 49 0.65 0.98 12.07
C ALA A 49 2.07 1.59 12.05
N GLY A 50 2.17 2.86 11.64
CA GLY A 50 3.44 3.59 11.55
C GLY A 50 4.28 3.32 10.30
N HIS A 51 4.03 2.25 9.54
CA HIS A 51 4.89 1.87 8.42
C HIS A 51 4.80 2.89 7.27
N CYS A 52 3.60 3.29 6.86
CA CYS A 52 3.43 4.30 5.81
C CYS A 52 4.00 5.66 6.23
N GLN A 53 3.79 6.06 7.48
CA GLN A 53 4.29 7.32 8.04
C GLN A 53 5.82 7.35 8.11
N ALA A 54 6.44 6.20 8.36
CA ALA A 54 7.88 6.00 8.33
C ALA A 54 8.46 5.91 6.89
N GLY A 55 7.62 6.09 5.86
CA GLY A 55 8.05 6.12 4.45
C GLY A 55 7.81 4.84 3.67
N MET A 56 7.11 3.83 4.24
CA MET A 56 6.76 2.60 3.51
C MET A 56 5.57 2.82 2.57
N LYS A 57 5.82 3.62 1.54
CA LYS A 57 4.88 4.00 0.49
C LYS A 57 5.62 4.36 -0.79
N ILE A 58 5.03 4.10 -1.95
CA ILE A 58 5.61 4.43 -3.26
C ILE A 58 4.53 4.89 -4.25
N GLN A 59 4.88 5.84 -5.11
CA GLN A 59 4.02 6.42 -6.14
C GLN A 59 4.78 6.49 -7.47
#